data_AF-A0A3A1N7C7-F1
#
_entry.id   AF-A0A3A1N7C7-F1
#
_cell.length_a   1.000
_cell.length_b   1.000
_cell.length_c   1.000
_cell.angle_alpha   90.00
_cell.angle_beta   90.00
_cell.angle_gamma   90.00
#
_symmetry.space_group_name_H-M   'P 1'
#
loop_
_entity.id
_entity.type
_entity.pdbx_description
1 polymer ?
#
loop_
_entity_poly.entity_id
_entity_poly.type
_entity_poly.pdbx_seq_one_letter_code
_entity_poly.pdbx_strand_id
1 'polypeptide(L)'
;MKYIVTLFFGMILLVACAEKVVKEPKNLIPKEKMTGILHDLAILNASKSLTSSKLKDSGIEVMEFLYEKYDIDSTQFSQSDLYYASIPLEYQSIYEGVEARIKKQKDTLEAIGERRNDSIRKANKKRSDSLKAIKEEKENKSTPSP
;
A
#
# COMPACT_ATOMS: atom_id res chain seq x y z
N MET A 1 -43.55 -0.85 37.26
CA MET A 1 -43.87 -0.16 35.99
C MET A 1 -42.62 0.46 35.36
N LYS A 2 -42.02 1.52 35.94
CA LYS A 2 -40.84 2.21 35.38
C LYS A 2 -39.68 1.26 35.04
N TYR A 3 -39.24 0.43 35.99
CA TYR A 3 -38.12 -0.51 35.80
C TYR A 3 -38.37 -1.60 34.77
N ILE A 4 -39.62 -2.03 34.59
CA ILE A 4 -40.00 -3.03 33.58
C ILE A 4 -39.94 -2.41 32.18
N VAL A 5 -40.38 -1.14 32.04
CA VAL A 5 -40.27 -0.39 30.78
C VAL A 5 -38.80 -0.14 30.43
N THR A 6 -37.95 0.24 31.40
CA THR A 6 -36.51 0.41 31.15
C THR A 6 -35.82 -0.89 30.76
N LEU A 7 -36.19 -2.02 31.39
CA LEU A 7 -35.61 -3.33 31.10
C LEU A 7 -36.08 -3.86 29.73
N PHE A 8 -37.34 -3.63 29.37
CA PHE A 8 -37.88 -3.97 28.05
C PHE A 8 -37.24 -3.11 26.95
N PHE A 9 -37.04 -1.81 27.18
CA PHE A 9 -36.33 -0.93 26.26
C PHE A 9 -34.85 -1.32 26.08
N GLY A 10 -34.19 -1.73 27.17
CA GLY A 10 -32.84 -2.30 27.12
C GLY A 10 -32.76 -3.60 26.32
N MET A 11 -33.77 -4.48 26.44
CA MET A 11 -33.83 -5.73 25.69
C MET A 11 -34.04 -5.50 24.18
N ILE A 12 -34.86 -4.52 23.78
CA ILE A 12 -35.07 -4.15 22.37
C ILE A 12 -33.77 -3.63 21.72
N LEU A 13 -32.98 -2.86 22.46
CA LEU A 13 -31.69 -2.35 21.97
C LEU A 13 -30.68 -3.48 21.71
N LEU A 14 -30.76 -4.59 22.44
CA LEU A 14 -29.89 -5.75 22.23
C LEU A 14 -30.25 -6.57 20.98
N VAL A 15 -31.53 -6.61 20.59
CA VAL A 15 -32.00 -7.36 19.41
C VAL A 15 -31.80 -6.58 18.11
N ALA A 16 -31.78 -5.24 18.16
CA ALA A 16 -31.57 -4.40 16.98
C ALA A 16 -30.16 -4.51 16.35
N CYS A 17 -29.16 -5.00 17.08
CA CYS A 17 -27.79 -5.19 16.57
C CYS A 17 -27.54 -6.55 15.90
N ALA A 18 -28.53 -7.45 15.85
CA ALA A 18 -28.30 -8.84 15.44
C ALA A 18 -28.68 -9.13 13.96
N GLU A 19 -29.24 -8.17 13.24
CA GLU A 19 -29.64 -8.38 11.86
C GLU A 19 -28.48 -8.05 10.90
N LYS A 20 -28.22 -8.94 9.93
CA LYS A 20 -27.30 -8.66 8.83
C LYS A 20 -27.87 -7.49 8.02
N VAL A 21 -27.35 -6.29 8.27
CA VAL A 21 -27.85 -5.03 7.70
C VAL A 21 -27.77 -5.04 6.17
N VAL A 22 -26.82 -5.78 5.59
CA VAL A 22 -26.59 -5.85 4.15
C VAL A 22 -26.62 -7.31 3.68
N LYS A 23 -27.37 -7.57 2.61
CA LYS A 23 -27.42 -8.89 1.96
C LYS A 23 -26.22 -9.06 1.02
N GLU A 24 -25.77 -10.30 0.87
CA GLU A 24 -24.71 -10.63 -0.06
C GLU A 24 -25.14 -10.38 -1.52
N PRO A 25 -24.40 -9.56 -2.29
CA PRO A 25 -24.72 -9.32 -3.69
C PRO A 25 -24.38 -10.55 -4.54
N LYS A 26 -25.19 -10.81 -5.57
CA LYS A 26 -25.00 -11.99 -6.46
C LYS A 26 -23.66 -11.98 -7.20
N ASN A 27 -23.12 -10.79 -7.45
CA ASN A 27 -21.88 -10.53 -8.15
C ASN A 27 -20.80 -10.02 -7.17
N LEU A 28 -20.77 -10.53 -5.93
CA LEU A 28 -19.77 -10.14 -4.94
C LEU A 28 -18.34 -10.28 -5.50
N ILE A 29 -17.56 -9.19 -5.40
CA ILE A 29 -16.14 -9.21 -5.71
C ILE A 29 -15.44 -10.09 -4.67
N PRO A 30 -14.72 -11.15 -5.07
CA PRO A 30 -14.00 -11.99 -4.11
C PRO A 30 -13.02 -11.18 -3.27
N LYS A 31 -12.90 -11.51 -1.98
CA LYS A 31 -12.06 -10.83 -1.01
C LYS A 31 -10.64 -10.51 -1.52
N GLU A 32 -9.97 -11.50 -2.11
CA GLU A 32 -8.61 -11.33 -2.65
C GLU A 32 -8.55 -10.34 -3.84
N LYS A 33 -9.61 -10.32 -4.67
CA LYS A 33 -9.77 -9.36 -5.77
C LYS A 33 -10.02 -7.96 -5.20
N MET A 34 -10.87 -7.84 -4.16
CA MET A 34 -11.11 -6.57 -3.46
C MET A 34 -9.83 -6.03 -2.80
N THR A 35 -9.03 -6.88 -2.15
CA THR A 35 -7.70 -6.51 -1.64
C THR A 35 -6.79 -5.97 -2.73
N GLY A 36 -6.83 -6.54 -3.94
CA GLY A 36 -6.13 -5.99 -5.11
C GLY A 36 -6.62 -4.60 -5.52
N ILE A 37 -7.93 -4.46 -5.66
CA ILE A 37 -8.56 -3.18 -6.06
C ILE A 37 -8.20 -2.07 -5.07
N LEU A 38 -8.36 -2.31 -3.77
CA LEU A 38 -8.09 -1.33 -2.73
C LEU A 38 -6.59 -1.02 -2.58
N HIS A 39 -5.72 -2.01 -2.79
CA HIS A 39 -4.28 -1.78 -2.88
C HIS A 39 -3.95 -0.81 -4.02
N ASP A 40 -4.44 -1.07 -5.23
CA ASP A 40 -4.13 -0.22 -6.37
C ASP A 40 -4.77 1.16 -6.25
N LEU A 41 -5.98 1.24 -5.71
CA LEU A 41 -6.62 2.50 -5.37
C LEU A 41 -5.77 3.33 -4.40
N ALA A 42 -5.20 2.71 -3.36
CA ALA A 42 -4.32 3.39 -2.42
C ALA A 42 -3.06 3.93 -3.10
N ILE A 43 -2.41 3.13 -3.95
CA ILE A 43 -1.22 3.54 -4.71
C ILE A 43 -1.52 4.67 -5.69
N LEU A 44 -2.63 4.57 -6.43
CA LEU A 44 -3.06 5.59 -7.40
C LEU A 44 -3.43 6.90 -6.71
N ASN A 45 -4.13 6.84 -5.57
CA ASN A 45 -4.47 8.03 -4.79
C ASN A 45 -3.23 8.72 -4.21
N ALA A 46 -2.29 7.94 -3.66
CA ALA A 46 -1.01 8.48 -3.19
C ALA A 46 -0.22 9.14 -4.34
N SER A 47 -0.19 8.49 -5.51
CA SER A 47 0.50 8.99 -6.70
C SER A 47 -0.12 10.30 -7.21
N LYS A 48 -1.46 10.39 -7.23
CA LYS A 48 -2.23 11.57 -7.62
C LYS A 48 -1.97 12.75 -6.66
N SER A 49 -1.86 12.47 -5.36
CA SER A 49 -1.54 13.50 -4.36
C SER A 49 -0.12 14.06 -4.50
N LEU A 50 0.83 13.26 -4.98
CA LEU A 50 2.24 13.65 -5.13
C LEU A 50 2.57 14.29 -6.48
N THR A 51 1.81 13.96 -7.53
CA THR A 51 2.11 14.33 -8.92
C THR A 51 0.94 15.10 -9.52
N SER A 52 0.79 16.36 -9.12
CA SER A 52 -0.37 17.20 -9.50
C SER A 52 -0.43 17.60 -10.98
N SER A 53 0.64 17.41 -11.78
CA SER A 53 0.61 17.66 -13.24
C SER A 53 0.39 16.38 -14.05
N LYS A 54 1.34 15.43 -14.09
CA LYS A 54 1.31 14.33 -15.07
C LYS A 54 0.09 13.41 -15.01
N LEU A 55 -0.42 13.08 -13.83
CA LEU A 55 -1.60 12.22 -13.67
C LEU A 55 -2.92 13.00 -13.89
N LYS A 56 -2.89 14.31 -13.67
CA LYS A 56 -4.01 15.21 -13.93
C LYS A 56 -4.11 15.53 -15.42
N ASP A 57 -2.97 15.66 -16.09
CA ASP A 57 -2.82 15.93 -17.52
C ASP A 57 -3.09 14.68 -18.39
N SER A 58 -3.00 13.48 -17.82
CA SER A 58 -3.29 12.24 -18.55
C SER A 58 -4.78 11.99 -18.77
N GLY A 59 -5.67 12.74 -18.11
CA GLY A 59 -7.12 12.58 -18.21
C GLY A 59 -7.66 11.25 -17.66
N ILE A 60 -6.84 10.48 -16.92
CA ILE A 60 -7.21 9.14 -16.44
C ILE A 60 -8.07 9.28 -15.19
N GLU A 61 -9.30 8.77 -15.26
CA GLU A 61 -10.14 8.59 -14.07
C GLU A 61 -9.73 7.32 -13.32
N VAL A 62 -9.30 7.48 -12.06
CA VAL A 62 -8.76 6.37 -11.24
C VAL A 62 -9.75 5.21 -11.12
N MET A 63 -11.03 5.50 -10.91
CA MET A 63 -12.04 4.46 -10.78
C MET A 63 -12.32 3.77 -12.10
N GLU A 64 -12.40 4.51 -13.21
CA GLU A 64 -12.60 3.94 -14.56
C GLU A 64 -11.45 2.98 -14.92
N PHE A 65 -10.21 3.40 -14.67
CA PHE A 65 -9.03 2.54 -14.84
C PHE A 65 -9.10 1.27 -13.98
N LEU A 66 -9.55 1.37 -12.72
CA LEU A 66 -9.67 0.22 -11.84
C LEU A 66 -10.78 -0.75 -12.30
N TYR A 67 -11.90 -0.21 -12.78
CA TYR A 67 -13.00 -1.00 -13.34
C TYR A 67 -12.53 -1.82 -14.54
N GLU A 68 -11.82 -1.19 -15.48
CA GLU A 68 -11.24 -1.87 -16.63
C GLU A 68 -10.18 -2.91 -16.22
N LYS A 69 -9.23 -2.52 -15.35
CA LYS A 69 -8.14 -3.40 -14.90
C LYS A 69 -8.64 -4.67 -14.23
N TYR A 70 -9.69 -4.56 -13.44
CA TYR A 70 -10.22 -5.67 -12.66
C TYR A 70 -11.42 -6.35 -13.30
N ASP A 71 -11.90 -5.92 -14.46
CA ASP A 71 -13.12 -6.46 -15.10
C ASP A 71 -14.29 -6.46 -14.09
N ILE A 72 -14.65 -5.27 -13.63
CA ILE A 72 -15.78 -4.99 -12.74
C ILE A 72 -16.47 -3.70 -13.17
N ASP A 73 -17.71 -3.49 -12.76
CA ASP A 73 -18.41 -2.20 -12.91
C ASP A 73 -18.57 -1.45 -11.57
N SER A 74 -19.03 -0.20 -11.65
CA SER A 74 -19.24 0.68 -10.49
C SER A 74 -20.30 0.17 -9.51
N THR A 75 -21.32 -0.54 -10.02
CA THR A 75 -22.39 -1.12 -9.22
C THR A 75 -21.88 -2.34 -8.47
N GLN A 76 -21.14 -3.22 -9.15
CA GLN A 76 -20.49 -4.37 -8.55
C GLN A 76 -19.52 -3.96 -7.44
N PHE A 77 -18.69 -2.94 -7.70
CA PHE A 77 -17.78 -2.39 -6.70
C PHE A 77 -18.52 -1.85 -5.48
N SER A 78 -19.46 -0.92 -5.68
CA SER A 78 -20.18 -0.27 -4.58
C SER A 78 -20.99 -1.25 -3.73
N GLN A 79 -21.64 -2.24 -4.35
CA GLN A 79 -22.38 -3.28 -3.62
C GLN A 79 -21.46 -4.22 -2.83
N SER A 80 -20.30 -4.58 -3.40
CA SER A 80 -19.32 -5.42 -2.71
C SER A 80 -18.66 -4.69 -1.56
N ASP A 81 -18.30 -3.41 -1.75
CA ASP A 81 -17.74 -2.56 -0.70
C ASP A 81 -18.73 -2.38 0.46
N LEU A 82 -20.01 -2.09 0.15
CA LEU A 82 -21.06 -1.99 1.16
C LEU A 82 -21.28 -3.31 1.92
N TYR A 83 -21.24 -4.44 1.22
CA TYR A 83 -21.34 -5.77 1.85
C TYR A 83 -20.18 -5.99 2.84
N TYR A 84 -18.93 -5.79 2.42
CA TYR A 84 -17.78 -5.98 3.30
C TYR A 84 -17.80 -4.99 4.47
N ALA A 85 -18.14 -3.71 4.23
CA ALA A 85 -18.27 -2.71 5.28
C ALA A 85 -19.31 -3.08 6.36
N SER A 86 -20.30 -3.91 6.02
CA SER A 86 -21.27 -4.44 6.99
C SER A 86 -20.74 -5.58 7.87
N ILE A 87 -19.57 -6.14 7.55
CA ILE A 87 -18.92 -7.25 8.26
C ILE A 87 -17.51 -6.80 8.70
N PRO A 88 -17.37 -6.14 9.88
CA PRO A 88 -16.12 -5.48 10.26
C PRO A 88 -14.87 -6.37 10.23
N LEU A 89 -14.96 -7.61 10.70
CA LEU A 89 -13.82 -8.54 10.71
C LEU A 89 -13.38 -8.93 9.29
N GLU A 90 -14.32 -9.13 8.37
CA GLU A 90 -13.98 -9.41 6.97
C GLU A 90 -13.35 -8.21 6.31
N TYR A 91 -13.91 -7.01 6.53
CA TYR A 91 -13.35 -5.80 5.93
C TYR A 91 -11.98 -5.44 6.48
N GLN A 92 -11.78 -5.59 7.80
CA GLN A 92 -10.47 -5.44 8.43
C GLN A 92 -9.44 -6.33 7.76
N SER A 93 -9.76 -7.61 7.57
CA SER A 93 -8.81 -8.54 6.95
C SER A 93 -8.53 -8.24 5.46
N ILE A 94 -9.42 -7.54 4.75
CA ILE A 94 -9.13 -7.00 3.41
C ILE A 94 -8.05 -5.92 3.51
N TYR A 95 -8.20 -4.96 4.42
CA TYR A 95 -7.25 -3.87 4.63
C TYR A 95 -5.91 -4.34 5.19
N GLU A 96 -5.89 -5.34 6.07
CA GLU A 96 -4.64 -5.99 6.52
C GLU A 96 -3.89 -6.61 5.33
N GLY A 97 -4.62 -7.21 4.38
CA GLY A 97 -4.04 -7.70 3.12
C GLY A 97 -3.46 -6.59 2.25
N VAL A 98 -4.13 -5.42 2.19
CA VAL A 98 -3.62 -4.24 1.49
C VAL A 98 -2.33 -3.75 2.13
N GLU A 99 -2.32 -3.58 3.45
CA GLU A 99 -1.15 -3.14 4.22
C GLU A 99 0.03 -4.09 4.03
N ALA A 100 -0.21 -5.41 4.12
CA ALA A 100 0.83 -6.41 3.93
C ALA A 100 1.47 -6.33 2.53
N ARG A 101 0.68 -6.09 1.48
CA ARG A 101 1.19 -5.92 0.11
C ARG A 101 2.03 -4.65 -0.03
N ILE A 102 1.55 -3.53 0.51
CA ILE A 102 2.29 -2.25 0.51
C ILE A 102 3.61 -2.41 1.28
N LYS A 103 3.57 -3.00 2.47
CA LYS A 103 4.76 -3.25 3.29
C LYS A 103 5.78 -4.10 2.55
N LYS A 104 5.34 -5.20 1.92
CA LYS A 104 6.23 -6.06 1.14
C LYS A 104 6.92 -5.31 0.00
N GLN A 105 6.18 -4.46 -0.71
CA GLN A 105 6.75 -3.63 -1.78
C GLN A 105 7.76 -2.62 -1.23
N LYS A 106 7.43 -1.94 -0.12
CA LYS A 106 8.33 -1.02 0.57
C LYS A 106 9.63 -1.71 0.98
N ASP A 107 9.54 -2.81 1.70
CA ASP A 107 10.71 -3.57 2.19
C ASP A 107 11.61 -4.02 1.01
N THR A 108 10.99 -4.42 -0.10
CA THR A 108 11.73 -4.80 -1.33
C THR A 108 12.49 -3.62 -1.92
N LEU A 109 11.86 -2.44 -2.02
CA LEU A 109 12.47 -1.24 -2.56
C LEU A 109 13.60 -0.71 -1.66
N GLU A 110 13.42 -0.75 -0.34
CA GLU A 110 14.45 -0.38 0.63
C GLU A 110 15.68 -1.30 0.51
N ALA A 111 15.48 -2.62 0.46
CA ALA A 111 16.56 -3.58 0.28
C ALA A 111 17.34 -3.37 -1.03
N ILE A 112 16.65 -3.01 -2.12
CA ILE A 112 17.30 -2.66 -3.39
C ILE A 112 18.13 -1.37 -3.23
N GLY A 113 17.58 -0.36 -2.56
CA GLY A 113 18.25 0.90 -2.27
C GLY A 113 19.53 0.72 -1.45
N GLU A 114 19.47 -0.07 -0.38
CA GLU A 114 20.62 -0.39 0.47
C GLU A 114 21.73 -1.10 -0.31
N ARG A 115 21.38 -2.15 -1.08
CA ARG A 115 22.35 -2.88 -1.91
C ARG A 115 23.04 -1.98 -2.93
N ARG A 116 22.28 -1.06 -3.54
CA ARG A 116 22.84 -0.06 -4.46
C ARG A 116 23.81 0.86 -3.74
N ASN A 117 23.41 1.43 -2.60
CA ASN A 117 24.25 2.35 -1.83
C ASN A 117 25.54 1.67 -1.34
N ASP A 118 25.46 0.42 -0.90
CA ASP A 118 26.63 -0.35 -0.50
C ASP A 118 27.59 -0.61 -1.67
N SER A 119 27.04 -0.91 -2.85
CA SER A 119 27.84 -1.10 -4.06
C SER A 119 28.58 0.19 -4.44
N ILE A 120 27.90 1.33 -4.39
CA ILE A 120 28.49 2.65 -4.65
C ILE A 120 29.55 2.99 -3.59
N ARG A 121 29.28 2.73 -2.31
CA ARG A 121 30.24 2.97 -1.21
C ARG A 121 31.50 2.14 -1.39
N LYS A 122 31.38 0.86 -1.74
CA LYS A 122 32.51 -0.03 -2.02
C LYS A 122 33.33 0.45 -3.22
N ALA A 123 32.67 0.85 -4.31
CA ALA A 123 33.34 1.38 -5.49
C ALA A 123 34.11 2.68 -5.18
N ASN A 124 33.49 3.60 -4.44
CA ASN A 124 34.12 4.86 -4.03
C ASN A 124 35.34 4.62 -3.11
N LYS A 125 35.23 3.70 -2.16
CA LYS A 125 36.36 3.32 -1.29
C LYS A 125 37.53 2.77 -2.11
N LYS A 126 37.26 1.81 -3.01
CA LYS A 126 38.31 1.24 -3.89
C LYS A 126 39.00 2.31 -4.75
N ARG A 127 38.23 3.26 -5.29
CA ARG A 127 38.78 4.39 -6.05
C ARG A 127 39.69 5.26 -5.17
N SER A 128 39.23 5.62 -3.97
CA SER A 128 40.02 6.42 -3.00
C SER A 128 41.33 5.72 -2.63
N ASP A 129 41.26 4.43 -2.31
CA ASP A 129 42.43 3.61 -1.95
C ASP A 129 43.43 3.53 -3.12
N SER A 130 42.93 3.37 -4.34
CA SER A 130 43.77 3.35 -5.56
C SER A 130 44.45 4.71 -5.81
N LEU A 131 43.73 5.82 -5.62
CA LEU A 131 44.29 7.17 -5.77
C LEU A 131 45.37 7.46 -4.71
N LYS A 132 45.16 6.99 -3.48
CA LYS A 132 46.13 7.12 -2.39
C LYS A 132 47.42 6.35 -2.70
N ALA A 133 47.30 5.11 -3.15
CA ALA A 133 48.45 4.29 -3.56
C ALA A 133 49.27 4.94 -4.70
N ILE A 134 48.60 5.49 -5.72
CA ILE A 134 49.28 6.21 -6.82
C ILE A 134 50.02 7.45 -6.29
N LYS A 135 49.45 8.17 -5.31
CA LYS A 135 50.10 9.34 -4.72
C LYS A 135 51.35 8.94 -3.92
N GLU A 136 51.25 7.92 -3.09
CA GLU A 136 52.37 7.39 -2.30
C GLU A 136 53.51 6.87 -3.21
N GLU A 137 53.19 6.21 -4.33
CA GLU A 137 54.18 5.75 -5.31
C GLU A 137 54.89 6.94 -6.00
N LYS A 138 54.17 8.01 -6.32
CA LYS A 138 54.75 9.23 -6.91
C LYS A 138 55.66 9.98 -5.93
N GLU A 139 55.27 10.09 -4.66
CA GLU A 139 56.10 10.73 -3.63
C GLU A 139 57.42 9.97 -3.43
N ASN A 140 57.38 8.63 -3.33
CA ASN A 140 58.57 7.80 -3.14
C ASN A 140 59.55 7.83 -4.34
N LYS A 141 59.05 7.98 -5.58
CA LYS A 141 59.90 8.14 -6.78
C LYS A 141 60.51 9.54 -6.93
N SER A 142 59.99 10.54 -6.22
CA SER A 142 60.42 11.95 -6.34
C SER A 142 61.51 12.37 -5.36
N THR A 143 61.79 11.56 -4.33
CA THR A 143 62.94 11.71 -3.43
C THR A 143 64.16 11.02 -4.02
N PRO A 144 65.21 11.73 -4.47
CA PRO A 144 66.45 11.08 -4.90
C PRO A 144 67.14 10.44 -3.69
N SER A 145 67.64 9.22 -3.84
CA SER A 145 68.55 8.62 -2.85
C SER A 145 69.80 9.50 -2.70
N PRO A 146 70.30 9.69 -1.46
CA PRO A 146 71.51 10.49 -1.20
C PRO A 146 72.77 9.88 -1.80
#